data_AF-A0A7J5K3H8-F1
#
_entry.id   AF-A0A7J5K3H8-F1
#
_cell.length_a   1.000
_cell.length_b   1.000
_cell.length_c   1.000
_cell.angle_alpha   90.00
_cell.angle_beta   90.00
_cell.angle_gamma   90.00
#
_symmetry.space_group_name_H-M   'P 1'
#
loop_
_entity.id
_entity.type
_entity.pdbx_description
1 polymer ?
#
loop_
_entity_poly.entity_id
_entity_poly.type
_entity_poly.pdbx_seq_one_letter_code
_entity_poly.pdbx_strand_id
1 'polypeptide(L)'
;MKKVCFYILLLLTGCSVQHPSADAIATLFAEYKIDDYNYSIMDTNGVIQKSDYIEKTTIGYEWADSFILPIILTREIENDHINEDSLLCQYISVRDIHRDLLLGDIIRIAENCPDLFPQNSDDALSYMRRLVRARFQDVYSRFCEDELKIKGNHLWDTKTLLTITKRISFIFDSQNVTGYLPVGSRIPDMYPTWFVENIYQLAGWYTFRINKHVVLWNSVSDDKHTVLCIKFVDMQRMVTVIWPYNVEFLPFDSKGNPDLLLSPLALAILRENFEPDADRIDYNGKKEELCSQLLKKKGSPYLSLYIKELQAHIRHTQKVGDQVNELKLKDVYSILFPYSLSLDYLSKAPLSAIHYVSDRMSASRYFTLDKETSVAIFSSNQCRKYMSKNKIENDSVIVADKCWIENVVTKEMVWSPKISTHPSMQVIRAERCDTILPPGNYLIHYDSDGKHSFESWLSSAPLIDDYGIRIYKK
;
A
#
# COMPACT_ATOMS: atom_id res chain seq x y z
N MET A 1 -18.23 -5.64 -68.25
CA MET A 1 -18.98 -6.47 -67.27
C MET A 1 -18.02 -7.28 -66.42
N LYS A 2 -18.31 -7.38 -65.12
CA LYS A 2 -17.69 -8.19 -64.05
C LYS A 2 -16.68 -9.30 -64.46
N LYS A 3 -15.46 -9.22 -63.92
CA LYS A 3 -14.96 -10.09 -62.82
C LYS A 3 -13.50 -9.71 -62.47
N VAL A 4 -13.29 -9.12 -61.30
CA VAL A 4 -11.98 -9.06 -60.63
C VAL A 4 -12.18 -9.70 -59.26
N CYS A 5 -11.40 -10.74 -58.96
CA CYS A 5 -11.50 -11.46 -57.70
C CYS A 5 -10.86 -10.64 -56.57
N PHE A 6 -11.67 -10.18 -55.63
CA PHE A 6 -11.16 -9.74 -54.33
C PHE A 6 -10.94 -10.97 -53.44
N TYR A 7 -9.71 -11.46 -53.39
CA TYR A 7 -9.26 -12.32 -52.29
C TYR A 7 -9.15 -11.46 -51.03
N ILE A 8 -10.18 -11.51 -50.18
CA ILE A 8 -10.03 -11.03 -48.79
C ILE A 8 -9.23 -12.10 -48.05
N LEU A 9 -7.93 -11.85 -47.90
CA LEU A 9 -7.05 -12.66 -47.10
C LEU A 9 -7.36 -12.39 -45.63
N LEU A 10 -8.31 -13.14 -45.07
CA LEU A 10 -8.70 -13.06 -43.67
C LEU A 10 -7.62 -13.77 -42.82
N LEU A 11 -6.49 -13.09 -42.63
CA LEU A 11 -5.46 -13.49 -41.67
C LEU A 11 -6.02 -13.27 -40.26
N LEU A 12 -6.73 -14.29 -39.77
CA LEU A 12 -6.97 -14.52 -38.35
C LEU A 12 -5.65 -14.92 -37.66
N THR A 13 -4.68 -14.01 -37.65
CA THR A 13 -3.70 -13.99 -36.57
C THR A 13 -4.39 -13.38 -35.37
N GLY A 14 -5.04 -14.24 -34.57
CA GLY A 14 -5.45 -13.93 -33.21
C GLY A 14 -4.22 -13.72 -32.33
N CYS A 15 -3.42 -12.70 -32.63
CA CYS A 15 -2.51 -12.10 -31.67
C CYS A 15 -3.40 -11.47 -30.59
N SER A 16 -3.70 -12.24 -29.54
CA SER A 16 -4.11 -11.64 -28.28
C SER A 16 -3.06 -10.60 -27.94
N VAL A 17 -3.42 -9.32 -27.95
CA VAL A 17 -2.56 -8.27 -27.42
C VAL A 17 -2.39 -8.62 -25.95
N GLN A 18 -1.25 -9.20 -25.61
CA GLN A 18 -0.97 -9.64 -24.25
C GLN A 18 -0.97 -8.41 -23.36
N HIS A 19 -1.88 -8.41 -22.38
CA HIS A 19 -1.98 -7.31 -21.44
C HIS A 19 -0.90 -7.53 -20.37
N PRO A 20 0.01 -6.57 -20.09
CA PRO A 20 1.14 -6.77 -19.18
C PRO A 20 0.75 -7.37 -17.83
N SER A 21 -0.33 -6.87 -17.22
CA SER A 21 -0.87 -7.41 -15.96
C SER A 21 -1.42 -8.84 -16.08
N ALA A 22 -2.02 -9.23 -17.21
CA ALA A 22 -2.50 -10.60 -17.43
C ALA A 22 -1.33 -11.59 -17.54
N ASP A 23 -0.26 -11.17 -18.23
CA ASP A 23 0.98 -11.94 -18.33
C ASP A 23 1.69 -12.05 -16.96
N ALA A 24 1.70 -10.99 -16.14
CA ALA A 24 2.23 -11.07 -14.77
C ALA A 24 1.45 -12.07 -13.92
N ILE A 25 0.11 -12.00 -13.93
CA ILE A 25 -0.75 -12.93 -13.19
C ILE A 25 -0.45 -14.37 -13.65
N ALA A 26 -0.44 -14.62 -14.95
CA ALA A 26 -0.21 -15.96 -15.51
C ALA A 26 1.22 -16.49 -15.23
N THR A 27 2.24 -15.64 -15.35
CA THR A 27 3.65 -16.00 -15.08
C THR A 27 3.82 -16.37 -13.61
N LEU A 28 3.38 -15.50 -12.70
CA LEU A 28 3.59 -15.68 -11.27
C LEU A 28 2.76 -16.84 -10.70
N PHE A 29 1.52 -17.02 -11.17
CA PHE A 29 0.72 -18.17 -10.77
C PHE A 29 1.27 -19.50 -11.34
N ALA A 30 1.89 -19.50 -12.52
CA ALA A 30 2.61 -20.68 -13.01
C ALA A 30 3.85 -21.01 -12.15
N GLU A 31 4.63 -20.00 -11.72
CA GLU A 31 5.76 -20.19 -10.80
C GLU A 31 5.33 -20.82 -9.46
N TYR A 32 4.19 -20.37 -8.91
CA TYR A 32 3.64 -20.86 -7.64
C TYR A 32 2.70 -22.07 -7.79
N LYS A 33 2.53 -22.60 -9.02
CA LYS A 33 1.68 -23.76 -9.37
C LYS A 33 0.20 -23.58 -9.00
N ILE A 34 -0.35 -22.41 -9.33
CA ILE A 34 -1.76 -22.04 -9.14
C ILE A 34 -2.44 -22.02 -10.52
N ASP A 35 -3.11 -23.09 -10.88
CA ASP A 35 -3.85 -23.19 -12.16
C ASP A 35 -5.26 -22.58 -12.07
N ASP A 36 -5.88 -22.75 -10.91
CA ASP A 36 -7.21 -22.23 -10.56
C ASP A 36 -7.12 -20.75 -10.18
N TYR A 37 -7.60 -19.87 -11.06
CA TYR A 37 -7.75 -18.44 -10.79
C TYR A 37 -8.62 -17.74 -11.82
N ASN A 38 -9.20 -16.63 -11.41
CA ASN A 38 -9.86 -15.66 -12.28
C ASN A 38 -9.17 -14.30 -12.18
N TYR A 39 -9.27 -13.51 -13.24
CA TYR A 39 -8.95 -12.09 -13.19
C TYR A 39 -9.90 -11.29 -14.06
N SER A 40 -10.07 -10.01 -13.74
CA SER A 40 -10.63 -9.03 -14.65
C SER A 40 -9.74 -7.79 -14.64
N ILE A 41 -9.38 -7.33 -15.83
CA ILE A 41 -8.65 -6.09 -16.05
C ILE A 41 -9.59 -5.17 -16.83
N MET A 42 -9.78 -3.94 -16.35
CA MET A 42 -10.62 -2.92 -16.96
C MET A 42 -9.78 -1.66 -17.15
N ASP A 43 -9.80 -1.07 -18.34
CA ASP A 43 -9.26 0.26 -18.60
C ASP A 43 -10.09 0.98 -19.68
N THR A 44 -9.62 2.14 -20.15
CA THR A 44 -10.29 2.97 -21.16
C THR A 44 -10.52 2.27 -22.49
N ASN A 45 -9.80 1.17 -22.78
CA ASN A 45 -9.92 0.40 -24.02
C ASN A 45 -10.92 -0.77 -23.90
N GLY A 46 -11.38 -1.09 -22.68
CA GLY A 46 -12.40 -2.11 -22.43
C GLY A 46 -12.09 -3.02 -21.24
N VAL A 47 -12.56 -4.27 -21.32
CA VAL A 47 -12.42 -5.27 -20.25
C VAL A 47 -11.85 -6.57 -20.82
N ILE A 48 -10.76 -7.04 -20.20
CA ILE A 48 -10.18 -8.37 -20.40
C ILE A 48 -10.49 -9.21 -19.16
N GLN A 49 -10.89 -10.47 -19.32
CA GLN A 49 -11.28 -11.32 -18.19
C GLN A 49 -10.98 -12.81 -18.44
N LYS A 50 -10.40 -13.48 -17.44
CA LYS A 50 -10.41 -14.94 -17.28
C LYS A 50 -11.40 -15.28 -16.15
N SER A 51 -12.38 -16.14 -16.40
CA SER A 51 -13.40 -16.49 -15.41
C SER A 51 -13.85 -17.95 -15.46
N ASP A 52 -12.86 -18.84 -15.61
CA ASP A 52 -13.08 -20.27 -15.84
C ASP A 52 -13.10 -21.07 -14.52
N TYR A 53 -12.43 -20.55 -13.49
CA TYR A 53 -12.45 -21.09 -12.13
C TYR A 53 -13.73 -20.62 -11.42
N ILE A 54 -14.81 -21.41 -11.46
CA ILE A 54 -16.12 -21.05 -10.90
C ILE A 54 -16.36 -21.84 -9.61
N GLU A 55 -16.11 -21.21 -8.47
CA GLU A 55 -16.33 -21.78 -7.15
C GLU A 55 -17.21 -20.90 -6.26
N LYS A 56 -17.90 -21.52 -5.29
CA LYS A 56 -18.74 -20.80 -4.32
C LYS A 56 -17.87 -20.19 -3.22
N THR A 57 -18.09 -18.92 -2.93
CA THR A 57 -17.32 -18.18 -1.90
C THR A 57 -18.26 -17.54 -0.87
N THR A 58 -17.77 -17.36 0.36
CA THR A 58 -18.51 -16.71 1.45
C THR A 58 -18.21 -15.21 1.57
N ILE A 59 -17.08 -14.74 1.02
CA ILE A 59 -16.62 -13.33 1.16
C ILE A 59 -17.54 -12.31 0.49
N GLY A 60 -18.44 -12.70 -0.41
CA GLY A 60 -19.09 -11.75 -1.31
C GLY A 60 -19.91 -10.64 -0.63
N TYR A 61 -20.60 -10.93 0.46
CA TYR A 61 -21.30 -9.91 1.26
C TYR A 61 -20.34 -9.02 2.06
N GLU A 62 -19.25 -9.58 2.58
CA GLU A 62 -18.23 -8.84 3.32
C GLU A 62 -17.47 -7.89 2.41
N TRP A 63 -17.03 -8.40 1.26
CA TRP A 63 -16.42 -7.63 0.17
C TRP A 63 -17.33 -6.50 -0.29
N ALA A 64 -18.62 -6.76 -0.49
CA ALA A 64 -19.60 -5.74 -0.85
C ALA A 64 -19.77 -4.69 0.26
N ASP A 65 -20.00 -5.11 1.52
CA ASP A 65 -20.15 -4.22 2.68
C ASP A 65 -18.95 -3.26 2.81
N SER A 66 -17.72 -3.75 2.62
CA SER A 66 -16.48 -2.95 2.76
C SER A 66 -16.46 -1.68 1.91
N PHE A 67 -17.08 -1.67 0.72
CA PHE A 67 -17.17 -0.48 -0.12
C PHE A 67 -18.53 0.23 -0.03
N ILE A 68 -19.63 -0.52 0.09
CA ILE A 68 -20.99 0.03 0.06
C ILE A 68 -21.26 0.88 1.31
N LEU A 69 -20.90 0.38 2.49
CA LEU A 69 -21.29 1.02 3.75
C LEU A 69 -20.64 2.40 3.91
N PRO A 70 -19.33 2.60 3.62
CA PRO A 70 -18.74 3.93 3.64
C PRO A 70 -19.32 4.90 2.59
N ILE A 71 -19.66 4.41 1.38
CA ILE A 71 -20.27 5.25 0.33
C ILE A 71 -21.65 5.73 0.77
N ILE A 72 -22.50 4.84 1.29
CA ILE A 72 -23.82 5.22 1.82
C ILE A 72 -23.66 6.19 2.99
N LEU A 73 -22.77 5.90 3.94
CA LEU A 73 -22.53 6.78 5.08
C LEU A 73 -22.11 8.18 4.65
N THR A 74 -21.22 8.30 3.66
CA THR A 74 -20.81 9.58 3.05
C THR A 74 -22.01 10.33 2.46
N ARG A 75 -22.83 9.68 1.62
CA ARG A 75 -24.02 10.30 1.01
C ARG A 75 -25.03 10.79 2.07
N GLU A 76 -25.26 10.02 3.13
CA GLU A 76 -26.25 10.36 4.16
C GLU A 76 -25.75 11.45 5.14
N ILE A 77 -24.43 11.69 5.22
CA ILE A 77 -23.85 12.89 5.83
C ILE A 77 -24.06 14.10 4.90
N GLU A 78 -23.71 13.98 3.61
CA GLU A 78 -23.85 15.05 2.61
C GLU A 78 -25.31 15.51 2.40
N ASN A 79 -26.29 14.64 2.71
CA ASN A 79 -27.73 14.93 2.69
C ASN A 79 -28.30 15.46 4.02
N ASP A 80 -27.46 15.83 5.01
CA ASP A 80 -27.84 16.26 6.37
C ASP A 80 -28.68 15.24 7.17
N HIS A 81 -28.77 13.97 6.72
CA HIS A 81 -29.54 12.93 7.42
C HIS A 81 -28.78 12.40 8.66
N ILE A 82 -27.46 12.50 8.69
CA ILE A 82 -26.60 12.10 9.81
C ILE A 82 -25.85 13.32 10.34
N ASN A 83 -26.06 13.66 11.61
CA ASN A 83 -25.19 14.59 12.32
C ASN A 83 -23.89 13.86 12.72
N GLU A 84 -22.75 14.35 12.24
CA GLU A 84 -21.44 13.71 12.46
C GLU A 84 -21.03 13.70 13.93
N ASP A 85 -21.12 14.85 14.62
CA ASP A 85 -20.73 15.01 16.04
C ASP A 85 -21.37 13.96 16.95
N SER A 86 -22.69 13.76 16.78
CA SER A 86 -23.48 12.80 17.56
C SER A 86 -23.06 11.35 17.32
N LEU A 87 -22.49 11.05 16.15
CA LEU A 87 -21.99 9.72 15.80
C LEU A 87 -20.56 9.51 16.35
N LEU A 88 -19.69 10.51 16.19
CA LEU A 88 -18.32 10.53 16.70
C LEU A 88 -18.29 10.33 18.22
N CYS A 89 -19.17 11.01 18.96
CA CYS A 89 -19.29 10.85 20.42
C CYS A 89 -19.68 9.43 20.87
N GLN A 90 -20.23 8.58 20.00
CA GLN A 90 -20.50 7.16 20.30
C GLN A 90 -19.28 6.26 20.04
N TYR A 91 -18.36 6.71 19.19
CA TYR A 91 -17.21 5.94 18.74
C TYR A 91 -15.94 6.26 19.55
N ILE A 92 -15.69 7.54 19.83
CA ILE A 92 -14.46 8.02 20.46
C ILE A 92 -14.68 8.16 21.96
N SER A 93 -14.10 7.26 22.75
CA SER A 93 -14.16 7.38 24.21
C SER A 93 -13.42 8.64 24.68
N VAL A 94 -13.99 9.34 25.67
CA VAL A 94 -13.68 10.73 26.04
C VAL A 94 -12.32 10.91 26.76
N ARG A 95 -11.21 10.47 26.18
CA ARG A 95 -9.86 10.69 26.75
C ARG A 95 -8.74 11.09 25.79
N ASP A 96 -8.64 10.52 24.60
CA ASP A 96 -7.57 10.87 23.65
C ASP A 96 -8.04 10.79 22.20
N ILE A 97 -8.04 11.96 21.55
CA ILE A 97 -7.54 12.30 20.20
C ILE A 97 -7.81 13.81 20.04
N HIS A 98 -7.03 14.51 19.21
CA HIS A 98 -7.08 15.97 19.07
C HIS A 98 -8.49 16.47 18.66
N ARG A 99 -8.88 17.65 19.16
CA ARG A 99 -10.29 18.04 19.43
C ARG A 99 -11.22 18.28 18.23
N ASP A 100 -10.74 18.16 17.00
CA ASP A 100 -11.40 18.77 15.83
C ASP A 100 -11.68 17.75 14.69
N LEU A 101 -11.97 16.50 15.04
CA LEU A 101 -12.17 15.40 14.08
C LEU A 101 -13.62 15.25 13.61
N LEU A 102 -13.84 15.16 12.29
CA LEU A 102 -15.14 14.82 11.68
C LEU A 102 -15.27 13.34 11.30
N LEU A 103 -16.51 12.89 11.04
CA LEU A 103 -16.78 11.51 10.61
C LEU A 103 -16.32 11.29 9.15
N GLY A 104 -16.46 12.32 8.31
CA GLY A 104 -15.80 12.43 7.02
C GLY A 104 -14.30 12.19 7.10
N ASP A 105 -13.61 12.67 8.14
CA ASP A 105 -12.15 12.46 8.33
C ASP A 105 -11.81 11.04 8.78
N ILE A 106 -12.75 10.31 9.40
CA ILE A 106 -12.59 8.87 9.67
C ILE A 106 -12.71 8.06 8.36
N ILE A 107 -13.62 8.46 7.47
CA ILE A 107 -13.85 7.84 6.15
C ILE A 107 -12.80 8.29 5.12
N ARG A 108 -12.15 9.44 5.36
CA ARG A 108 -11.12 10.07 4.54
C ARG A 108 -10.06 10.65 5.48
N ILE A 109 -9.20 9.80 6.01
CA ILE A 109 -8.07 10.24 6.85
C ILE A 109 -7.20 11.23 6.02
N ALA A 110 -6.39 12.07 6.66
CA ALA A 110 -5.51 13.03 5.99
C ALA A 110 -4.02 12.70 6.22
N GLU A 111 -3.13 13.23 5.38
CA GLU A 111 -1.65 13.01 5.45
C GLU A 111 -1.04 13.30 6.83
N ASN A 112 -1.72 14.11 7.64
CA ASN A 112 -1.25 14.54 8.95
C ASN A 112 -2.09 14.00 10.13
N CYS A 113 -3.09 13.12 9.91
CA CYS A 113 -3.91 12.54 11.00
C CYS A 113 -3.94 10.99 11.02
N PRO A 114 -2.80 10.30 10.91
CA PRO A 114 -2.75 8.85 10.72
C PRO A 114 -2.95 8.03 12.01
N ASP A 115 -3.16 8.64 13.18
CA ASP A 115 -3.57 7.95 14.41
C ASP A 115 -5.06 7.53 14.38
N LEU A 116 -5.77 7.88 13.32
CA LEU A 116 -7.16 7.53 13.08
C LEU A 116 -7.29 6.12 12.48
N PHE A 117 -7.07 5.09 13.30
CA PHE A 117 -7.47 3.72 12.96
C PHE A 117 -8.79 3.24 13.62
N PRO A 118 -9.94 3.95 13.46
CA PRO A 118 -11.24 3.32 13.62
C PRO A 118 -11.42 2.11 12.69
N GLN A 119 -11.11 2.28 11.41
CA GLN A 119 -11.62 1.45 10.31
C GLN A 119 -11.06 0.01 10.30
N ASN A 120 -9.85 -0.18 10.83
CA ASN A 120 -9.21 -1.50 10.98
C ASN A 120 -9.66 -2.26 12.23
N SER A 121 -10.54 -1.68 13.06
CA SER A 121 -11.23 -2.43 14.11
C SER A 121 -12.48 -3.09 13.52
N ASP A 122 -12.73 -4.34 13.92
CA ASP A 122 -14.01 -5.01 13.65
C ASP A 122 -15.21 -4.16 14.13
N ASP A 123 -15.00 -3.30 15.13
CA ASP A 123 -15.99 -2.41 15.71
C ASP A 123 -16.50 -1.34 14.74
N ALA A 124 -15.65 -0.73 13.90
CA ALA A 124 -16.07 0.31 12.96
C ALA A 124 -16.90 -0.26 11.80
N LEU A 125 -16.45 -1.34 11.15
CA LEU A 125 -17.24 -2.00 10.11
C LEU A 125 -18.52 -2.62 10.68
N SER A 126 -18.46 -3.21 11.87
CA SER A 126 -19.66 -3.70 12.57
C SER A 126 -20.60 -2.57 12.97
N TYR A 127 -20.09 -1.39 13.33
CA TYR A 127 -20.92 -0.22 13.63
C TYR A 127 -21.57 0.33 12.36
N MET A 128 -20.83 0.50 11.26
CA MET A 128 -21.40 0.89 9.96
C MET A 128 -22.49 -0.09 9.51
N ARG A 129 -22.26 -1.40 9.64
CA ARG A 129 -23.28 -2.44 9.43
C ARG A 129 -24.52 -2.21 10.28
N ARG A 130 -24.36 -2.01 11.60
CA ARG A 130 -25.48 -1.74 12.53
C ARG A 130 -26.24 -0.47 12.14
N LEU A 131 -25.55 0.65 11.93
CA LEU A 131 -26.14 1.94 11.61
C LEU A 131 -26.90 1.92 10.28
N VAL A 132 -26.23 1.50 9.20
CA VAL A 132 -26.83 1.47 7.86
C VAL A 132 -28.00 0.48 7.81
N ARG A 133 -27.87 -0.71 8.39
CA ARG A 133 -28.96 -1.70 8.39
C ARG A 133 -30.11 -1.36 9.35
N ALA A 134 -29.91 -0.55 10.38
CA ALA A 134 -30.98 -0.12 11.29
C ALA A 134 -31.70 1.16 10.84
N ARG A 135 -30.97 2.14 10.27
CA ARG A 135 -31.50 3.48 9.94
C ARG A 135 -31.67 3.74 8.45
N PHE A 136 -30.92 3.04 7.59
CA PHE A 136 -30.86 3.28 6.15
C PHE A 136 -31.06 1.98 5.34
N GLN A 137 -31.82 1.02 5.88
CA GLN A 137 -32.03 -0.31 5.29
C GLN A 137 -32.58 -0.22 3.85
N ASP A 138 -33.53 0.68 3.59
CA ASP A 138 -34.13 0.89 2.27
C ASP A 138 -33.16 1.58 1.28
N VAL A 139 -32.18 2.33 1.77
CA VAL A 139 -31.11 2.92 0.93
C VAL A 139 -30.12 1.81 0.54
N TYR A 140 -29.70 0.99 1.51
CA TYR A 140 -28.80 -0.14 1.29
C TYR A 140 -29.40 -1.19 0.34
N SER A 141 -30.67 -1.57 0.54
CA SER A 141 -31.36 -2.54 -0.32
C SER A 141 -31.48 -2.03 -1.75
N ARG A 142 -31.88 -0.76 -1.95
CA ARG A 142 -31.90 -0.14 -3.29
C ARG A 142 -30.51 -0.05 -3.92
N PHE A 143 -29.46 0.30 -3.18
CA PHE A 143 -28.09 0.29 -3.71
C PHE A 143 -27.70 -1.11 -4.21
N CYS A 144 -27.97 -2.15 -3.41
CA CYS A 144 -27.71 -3.53 -3.80
C CYS A 144 -28.50 -3.97 -5.05
N GLU A 145 -29.81 -3.69 -5.10
CA GLU A 145 -30.69 -4.15 -6.18
C GLU A 145 -30.58 -3.30 -7.46
N ASP A 146 -30.46 -1.97 -7.34
CA ASP A 146 -30.49 -1.03 -8.46
C ASP A 146 -29.09 -0.67 -8.97
N GLU A 147 -28.10 -0.39 -8.12
CA GLU A 147 -26.74 -0.06 -8.57
C GLU A 147 -25.94 -1.35 -8.85
N LEU A 148 -25.96 -2.33 -7.94
CA LEU A 148 -25.14 -3.56 -8.05
C LEU A 148 -25.84 -4.78 -8.69
N LYS A 149 -27.18 -4.79 -8.76
CA LYS A 149 -28.02 -5.94 -9.20
C LYS A 149 -27.82 -7.23 -8.39
N ILE A 150 -27.49 -7.11 -7.11
CA ILE A 150 -27.55 -8.18 -6.11
C ILE A 150 -29.02 -8.35 -5.70
N LYS A 151 -29.51 -9.59 -5.56
CA LYS A 151 -30.92 -9.90 -5.24
C LYS A 151 -31.03 -10.76 -3.98
N GLY A 152 -32.21 -10.84 -3.37
CA GLY A 152 -32.42 -11.60 -2.12
C GLY A 152 -32.03 -13.09 -2.14
N ASN A 153 -31.97 -13.74 -3.31
CA ASN A 153 -31.50 -15.13 -3.48
C ASN A 153 -30.13 -15.24 -4.16
N HIS A 154 -29.32 -14.17 -4.13
CA HIS A 154 -28.03 -14.12 -4.80
C HIS A 154 -27.04 -15.12 -4.19
N LEU A 155 -26.50 -15.99 -5.04
CA LEU A 155 -25.44 -16.92 -4.70
C LEU A 155 -24.10 -16.31 -5.12
N TRP A 156 -23.15 -16.26 -4.19
CA TRP A 156 -21.81 -15.77 -4.48
C TRP A 156 -20.94 -16.89 -5.05
N ASP A 157 -20.51 -16.68 -6.30
CA ASP A 157 -19.40 -17.40 -6.92
C ASP A 157 -18.31 -16.41 -7.38
N THR A 158 -17.11 -16.91 -7.62
CA THR A 158 -15.93 -16.12 -8.04
C THR A 158 -16.20 -15.25 -9.29
N LYS A 159 -16.98 -15.74 -10.26
CA LYS A 159 -17.32 -15.02 -11.51
C LYS A 159 -18.31 -13.87 -11.27
N THR A 160 -19.28 -14.12 -10.41
CA THR A 160 -20.28 -13.15 -9.97
C THR A 160 -19.61 -12.08 -9.13
N LEU A 161 -18.68 -12.46 -8.25
CA LEU A 161 -17.89 -11.55 -7.44
C LEU A 161 -17.05 -10.59 -8.31
N LEU A 162 -16.30 -11.09 -9.30
CA LEU A 162 -15.65 -10.23 -10.31
C LEU A 162 -16.62 -9.25 -10.98
N THR A 163 -17.84 -9.68 -11.25
CA THR A 163 -18.86 -8.84 -11.90
C THR A 163 -19.37 -7.73 -11.00
N ILE A 164 -19.59 -8.00 -9.71
CA ILE A 164 -19.95 -6.99 -8.71
C ILE A 164 -18.78 -6.02 -8.46
N THR A 165 -17.55 -6.51 -8.30
CA THR A 165 -16.36 -5.69 -8.07
C THR A 165 -16.16 -4.64 -9.18
N LYS A 166 -16.35 -5.01 -10.45
CA LYS A 166 -16.37 -4.06 -11.57
C LYS A 166 -17.43 -2.97 -11.43
N ARG A 167 -18.64 -3.32 -10.98
CA ARG A 167 -19.73 -2.34 -10.77
C ARG A 167 -19.38 -1.37 -9.64
N ILE A 168 -18.87 -1.87 -8.51
CA ILE A 168 -18.40 -1.03 -7.39
C ILE A 168 -17.37 0.00 -7.87
N SER A 169 -16.39 -0.43 -8.67
CA SER A 169 -15.36 0.46 -9.22
C SER A 169 -15.91 1.49 -10.21
N PHE A 170 -16.83 1.09 -11.10
CA PHE A 170 -17.50 2.02 -12.01
C PHE A 170 -18.35 3.06 -11.25
N ILE A 171 -19.08 2.64 -10.22
CA ILE A 171 -19.87 3.51 -9.34
C ILE A 171 -18.94 4.54 -8.67
N PHE A 172 -17.85 4.06 -8.09
CA PHE A 172 -16.83 4.86 -7.42
C PHE A 172 -16.22 5.95 -8.33
N ASP A 173 -15.90 5.60 -9.59
CA ASP A 173 -15.45 6.57 -10.59
C ASP A 173 -16.55 7.56 -10.99
N SER A 174 -17.77 7.05 -11.27
CA SER A 174 -18.88 7.86 -11.78
C SER A 174 -19.34 8.94 -10.80
N GLN A 175 -19.14 8.70 -9.51
CA GLN A 175 -19.47 9.61 -8.41
C GLN A 175 -18.29 10.48 -7.97
N ASN A 176 -17.10 10.31 -8.57
CA ASN A 176 -15.88 11.00 -8.18
C ASN A 176 -15.63 10.92 -6.66
N VAL A 177 -15.71 9.71 -6.07
CA VAL A 177 -15.63 9.53 -4.60
C VAL A 177 -14.30 10.03 -4.01
N THR A 178 -13.25 10.06 -4.83
CA THR A 178 -11.94 10.65 -4.50
C THR A 178 -11.92 12.19 -4.50
N GLY A 179 -12.86 12.86 -5.15
CA GLY A 179 -12.73 14.24 -5.62
C GLY A 179 -11.79 14.41 -6.82
N TYR A 180 -10.93 13.41 -7.08
CA TYR A 180 -9.96 13.35 -8.17
C TYR A 180 -10.50 12.54 -9.35
N LEU A 181 -11.31 13.18 -10.20
CA LEU A 181 -11.59 12.66 -11.54
C LEU A 181 -10.33 12.84 -12.41
N PRO A 182 -9.89 11.81 -13.15
CA PRO A 182 -8.74 11.88 -14.05
C PRO A 182 -9.08 12.59 -15.37
N VAL A 183 -9.53 13.85 -15.27
CA VAL A 183 -9.74 14.77 -16.41
C VAL A 183 -9.12 16.13 -16.08
N GLY A 184 -7.80 16.16 -16.00
CA GLY A 184 -7.05 17.41 -15.85
C GLY A 184 -5.55 17.21 -15.99
N SER A 185 -4.94 17.96 -16.90
CA SER A 185 -3.48 18.18 -17.00
C SER A 185 -2.92 19.02 -15.83
N ARG A 186 -3.51 18.83 -14.64
CA ARG A 186 -3.28 19.60 -13.40
C ARG A 186 -2.97 18.71 -12.20
N ILE A 187 -2.96 17.39 -12.35
CA ILE A 187 -2.15 16.54 -11.46
C ILE A 187 -0.69 16.95 -11.77
N PRO A 188 0.06 17.52 -10.82
CA PRO A 188 1.43 17.96 -11.11
C PRO A 188 2.29 16.77 -11.55
N ASP A 189 3.29 17.01 -12.42
CA ASP A 189 4.28 15.99 -12.73
C ASP A 189 5.19 15.81 -11.51
N MET A 190 4.99 14.69 -10.82
CA MET A 190 5.55 14.42 -9.49
C MET A 190 6.68 13.37 -9.58
N TYR A 191 7.94 13.85 -9.70
CA TYR A 191 9.13 13.06 -10.07
C TYR A 191 10.45 13.56 -9.42
N PRO A 192 11.39 12.69 -8.93
CA PRO A 192 11.32 11.26 -8.49
C PRO A 192 11.89 11.02 -7.05
N THR A 193 11.31 10.35 -6.05
CA THR A 193 10.19 9.42 -5.91
C THR A 193 9.49 9.67 -4.55
N TRP A 194 8.27 9.15 -4.32
CA TRP A 194 7.73 8.86 -2.97
C TRP A 194 6.80 7.66 -3.00
N PHE A 195 6.84 6.89 -1.92
CA PHE A 195 5.73 6.07 -1.45
C PHE A 195 5.00 6.92 -0.39
N VAL A 196 3.69 6.75 -0.22
CA VAL A 196 3.02 7.03 1.06
C VAL A 196 2.17 5.79 1.40
N GLU A 197 2.10 5.43 2.70
CA GLU A 197 1.45 4.20 3.22
C GLU A 197 0.00 4.04 2.75
N ASN A 198 -0.62 2.94 3.12
CA ASN A 198 -2.06 2.70 3.05
C ASN A 198 -2.84 3.62 4.02
N ILE A 199 -2.49 4.92 4.08
CA ILE A 199 -2.87 5.87 5.13
C ILE A 199 -4.36 6.23 5.09
N TYR A 200 -5.01 6.00 3.94
CA TYR A 200 -6.44 6.27 3.74
C TYR A 200 -7.17 5.01 3.39
N GLN A 201 -8.15 4.64 4.22
CA GLN A 201 -9.24 3.79 3.79
C GLN A 201 -10.35 4.65 3.18
N LEU A 202 -10.13 5.17 1.97
CA LEU A 202 -11.11 5.97 1.24
C LEU A 202 -12.27 5.07 0.82
N ALA A 203 -13.38 5.17 1.55
CA ALA A 203 -14.61 4.44 1.27
C ALA A 203 -14.40 2.93 0.99
N GLY A 204 -13.62 2.26 1.85
CA GLY A 204 -13.29 0.85 1.71
C GLY A 204 -12.01 0.53 0.93
N TRP A 205 -11.34 1.53 0.33
CA TRP A 205 -10.10 1.34 -0.40
C TRP A 205 -8.89 1.83 0.39
N TYR A 206 -7.92 0.95 0.63
CA TYR A 206 -6.57 1.38 1.03
C TYR A 206 -5.94 2.18 -0.11
N THR A 207 -5.39 3.35 0.21
CA THR A 207 -4.74 4.23 -0.76
C THR A 207 -3.23 4.07 -0.67
N PHE A 208 -2.63 3.44 -1.67
CA PHE A 208 -1.19 3.35 -1.88
C PHE A 208 -0.77 4.41 -2.91
N ARG A 209 0.31 5.15 -2.65
CA ARG A 209 0.87 6.09 -3.64
C ARG A 209 2.29 5.68 -4.00
N ILE A 210 2.66 5.77 -5.27
CA ILE A 210 4.06 5.62 -5.73
C ILE A 210 4.37 6.55 -6.90
N ASN A 211 5.33 7.45 -6.71
CA ASN A 211 5.68 8.52 -7.65
C ASN A 211 4.44 9.40 -7.98
N LYS A 212 4.08 9.48 -9.26
CA LYS A 212 2.88 10.15 -9.74
C LYS A 212 1.61 9.30 -9.66
N HIS A 213 1.73 8.00 -9.37
CA HIS A 213 0.63 7.05 -9.42
C HIS A 213 -0.10 6.99 -8.09
N VAL A 214 -1.42 7.12 -8.16
CA VAL A 214 -2.33 6.89 -7.02
C VAL A 214 -3.04 5.56 -7.26
N VAL A 215 -2.86 4.64 -6.33
CA VAL A 215 -3.38 3.28 -6.39
C VAL A 215 -4.35 3.08 -5.23
N LEU A 216 -5.56 2.67 -5.55
CA LEU A 216 -6.54 2.21 -4.57
C LEU A 216 -6.55 0.69 -4.58
N TRP A 217 -6.54 0.05 -3.42
CA TRP A 217 -6.58 -1.42 -3.33
C TRP A 217 -7.39 -1.90 -2.12
N ASN A 218 -7.82 -3.16 -2.17
CA ASN A 218 -8.33 -3.89 -1.02
C ASN A 218 -8.18 -5.40 -1.28
N SER A 219 -8.10 -6.20 -0.23
CA SER A 219 -8.04 -7.66 -0.29
C SER A 219 -8.85 -8.29 0.84
N VAL A 220 -9.64 -9.32 0.54
CA VAL A 220 -10.43 -10.10 1.51
C VAL A 220 -10.29 -11.59 1.19
N SER A 221 -10.34 -12.44 2.21
CA SER A 221 -10.17 -13.89 2.11
C SER A 221 -11.23 -14.65 2.90
N ASP A 222 -11.66 -15.81 2.39
CA ASP A 222 -12.33 -16.86 3.18
C ASP A 222 -11.37 -18.05 3.39
N ASP A 223 -11.89 -19.19 3.85
CA ASP A 223 -11.13 -20.42 4.07
C ASP A 223 -10.58 -21.06 2.78
N LYS A 224 -11.03 -20.58 1.61
CA LYS A 224 -10.78 -21.19 0.30
C LYS A 224 -10.29 -20.23 -0.77
N HIS A 225 -10.57 -18.95 -0.67
CA HIS A 225 -10.32 -17.95 -1.72
C HIS A 225 -9.71 -16.68 -1.14
N THR A 226 -8.92 -15.99 -1.95
CA THR A 226 -8.56 -14.59 -1.76
C THR A 226 -9.00 -13.78 -2.97
N VAL A 227 -9.50 -12.57 -2.73
CA VAL A 227 -9.70 -11.53 -3.74
C VAL A 227 -8.73 -10.41 -3.46
N LEU A 228 -8.00 -9.96 -4.48
CA LEU A 228 -7.25 -8.71 -4.46
C LEU A 228 -7.76 -7.82 -5.58
N CYS A 229 -8.02 -6.56 -5.25
CA CYS A 229 -8.32 -5.53 -6.22
C CYS A 229 -7.30 -4.41 -6.12
N ILE A 230 -6.79 -3.95 -7.27
CA ILE A 230 -5.86 -2.83 -7.43
C ILE A 230 -6.41 -1.91 -8.52
N LYS A 231 -6.46 -0.61 -8.27
CA LYS A 231 -7.05 0.41 -9.16
C LYS A 231 -6.11 1.59 -9.28
N PHE A 232 -5.60 1.82 -10.48
CA PHE A 232 -4.68 2.89 -10.84
C PHE A 232 -5.50 4.10 -11.30
N VAL A 233 -5.60 5.12 -10.45
CA VAL A 233 -6.50 6.27 -10.65
C VAL A 233 -6.04 7.12 -11.84
N ASP A 234 -4.73 7.38 -11.95
CA ASP A 234 -4.14 8.17 -13.03
C ASP A 234 -4.19 7.46 -14.40
N MET A 235 -4.17 6.11 -14.39
CA MET A 235 -4.27 5.29 -15.60
C MET A 235 -5.71 4.93 -16.00
N GLN A 236 -6.71 5.31 -15.19
CA GLN A 236 -8.11 4.85 -15.33
C GLN A 236 -8.22 3.31 -15.46
N ARG A 237 -7.37 2.58 -14.73
CA ARG A 237 -7.23 1.12 -14.85
C ARG A 237 -7.57 0.42 -13.54
N MET A 238 -8.12 -0.77 -13.65
CA MET A 238 -8.45 -1.65 -12.52
C MET A 238 -8.04 -3.09 -12.85
N VAL A 239 -7.45 -3.77 -11.88
CA VAL A 239 -7.08 -5.19 -11.91
C VAL A 239 -7.71 -5.86 -10.69
N THR A 240 -8.56 -6.85 -10.90
CA THR A 240 -9.09 -7.72 -9.83
C THR A 240 -8.65 -9.14 -10.11
N VAL A 241 -8.12 -9.84 -9.10
CA VAL A 241 -7.69 -11.23 -9.19
C VAL A 241 -8.36 -12.02 -8.07
N ILE A 242 -8.79 -13.25 -8.38
CA ILE A 242 -9.38 -14.19 -7.42
C ILE A 242 -8.69 -15.55 -7.58
N TRP A 243 -8.17 -16.11 -6.50
CA TRP A 243 -7.43 -17.38 -6.50
C TRP A 243 -7.67 -18.14 -5.18
N PRO A 244 -7.33 -19.44 -5.11
CA PRO A 244 -7.37 -20.22 -3.88
C PRO A 244 -6.56 -19.58 -2.74
N TYR A 245 -7.06 -19.64 -1.52
CA TYR A 245 -6.44 -19.00 -0.36
C TYR A 245 -4.98 -19.44 -0.19
N ASN A 246 -4.07 -18.47 -0.27
CA ASN A 246 -2.65 -18.68 -0.04
C ASN A 246 -2.03 -17.47 0.69
N VAL A 247 -1.53 -17.73 1.90
CA VAL A 247 -0.91 -16.74 2.80
C VAL A 247 0.26 -15.98 2.17
N GLU A 248 0.97 -16.55 1.20
CA GLU A 248 2.11 -15.89 0.54
C GLU A 248 1.70 -14.70 -0.34
N PHE A 249 0.45 -14.69 -0.80
CA PHE A 249 -0.09 -13.66 -1.68
C PHE A 249 -0.88 -12.58 -0.94
N LEU A 250 -0.98 -12.66 0.38
CA LEU A 250 -1.73 -11.69 1.18
C LEU A 250 -0.97 -10.36 1.29
N PRO A 251 -1.62 -9.22 1.01
CA PRO A 251 -1.06 -7.88 1.22
C PRO A 251 -1.19 -7.43 2.69
N PHE A 252 -0.89 -8.32 3.64
CA PHE A 252 -1.04 -8.08 5.07
C PHE A 252 0.13 -8.68 5.86
N ASP A 253 0.55 -8.01 6.93
CA ASP A 253 1.60 -8.51 7.81
C ASP A 253 1.10 -9.60 8.78
N SER A 254 2.00 -10.14 9.61
CA SER A 254 1.68 -11.19 10.59
C SER A 254 0.76 -10.76 11.74
N LYS A 255 0.34 -9.49 11.81
CA LYS A 255 -0.71 -8.96 12.70
C LYS A 255 -1.98 -8.55 11.95
N GLY A 256 -2.01 -8.67 10.62
CA GLY A 256 -3.11 -8.20 9.78
C GLY A 256 -3.03 -6.73 9.35
N ASN A 257 -1.90 -6.04 9.58
CA ASN A 257 -1.75 -4.66 9.10
C ASN A 257 -1.63 -4.63 7.56
N PRO A 258 -2.30 -3.71 6.86
CA PRO A 258 -2.29 -3.66 5.38
C PRO A 258 -0.95 -3.16 4.83
N ASP A 259 -0.29 -3.98 4.00
CA ASP A 259 0.86 -3.61 3.17
C ASP A 259 0.80 -4.35 1.82
N LEU A 260 0.38 -3.62 0.78
CA LEU A 260 0.32 -4.10 -0.60
C LEU A 260 1.65 -4.69 -1.09
N LEU A 261 2.80 -4.15 -0.63
CA LEU A 261 4.12 -4.55 -1.10
C LEU A 261 4.65 -5.82 -0.40
N LEU A 262 3.87 -6.44 0.48
CA LEU A 262 4.14 -7.80 0.96
C LEU A 262 3.76 -8.86 -0.08
N SER A 263 2.73 -8.61 -0.88
CA SER A 263 2.19 -9.56 -1.86
C SER A 263 3.04 -9.59 -3.15
N PRO A 264 3.62 -10.73 -3.54
CA PRO A 264 4.36 -10.85 -4.80
C PRO A 264 3.45 -10.64 -6.02
N LEU A 265 2.16 -10.98 -5.93
CA LEU A 265 1.19 -10.72 -7.01
C LEU A 265 0.92 -9.23 -7.18
N ALA A 266 0.76 -8.50 -6.07
CA ALA A 266 0.61 -7.05 -6.14
C ALA A 266 1.87 -6.41 -6.74
N LEU A 267 3.07 -6.78 -6.26
CA LEU A 267 4.33 -6.29 -6.78
C LEU A 267 4.47 -6.50 -8.30
N ALA A 268 4.21 -7.72 -8.78
CA ALA A 268 4.26 -8.04 -10.21
C ALA A 268 3.25 -7.22 -11.03
N ILE A 269 2.02 -7.05 -10.53
CA ILE A 269 0.99 -6.21 -11.19
C ILE A 269 1.41 -4.74 -11.20
N LEU A 270 1.94 -4.21 -10.10
CA LEU A 270 2.42 -2.83 -10.00
C LEU A 270 3.56 -2.58 -10.99
N ARG A 271 4.60 -3.44 -11.00
CA ARG A 271 5.75 -3.34 -11.91
C ARG A 271 5.32 -3.34 -13.39
N GLU A 272 4.50 -4.30 -13.84
CA GLU A 272 4.03 -4.36 -15.24
C GLU A 272 3.14 -3.16 -15.64
N ASN A 273 2.58 -2.41 -14.70
CA ASN A 273 1.85 -1.18 -15.01
C ASN A 273 2.75 0.06 -15.02
N PHE A 274 3.74 0.15 -14.13
CA PHE A 274 4.62 1.32 -14.00
C PHE A 274 5.84 1.30 -14.92
N GLU A 275 6.35 0.11 -15.23
CA GLU A 275 7.46 -0.12 -16.16
C GLU A 275 7.16 -1.32 -17.10
N PRO A 276 6.16 -1.21 -17.99
CA PRO A 276 5.80 -2.31 -18.91
C PRO A 276 6.93 -2.72 -19.85
N ASP A 277 7.81 -1.79 -20.24
CA ASP A 277 8.95 -2.03 -21.14
C ASP A 277 10.23 -2.49 -20.41
N ALA A 278 10.18 -2.70 -19.10
CA ALA A 278 11.36 -3.03 -18.32
C ALA A 278 11.70 -4.52 -18.35
N ASP A 279 12.98 -4.83 -18.63
CA ASP A 279 13.54 -6.18 -18.53
C ASP A 279 13.10 -6.88 -17.23
N ARG A 280 12.49 -8.07 -17.36
CA ARG A 280 12.13 -8.92 -16.22
C ARG A 280 13.39 -9.40 -15.49
N ILE A 281 13.29 -9.50 -14.16
CA ILE A 281 14.37 -10.02 -13.31
C ILE A 281 14.19 -11.53 -13.14
N ASP A 282 15.24 -12.31 -13.43
CA ASP A 282 15.25 -13.74 -13.13
C ASP A 282 15.81 -14.00 -11.71
N TYR A 283 14.92 -14.01 -10.72
CA TYR A 283 15.28 -14.32 -9.34
C TYR A 283 15.74 -15.77 -9.13
N ASN A 284 15.41 -16.69 -10.04
CA ASN A 284 15.85 -18.09 -10.01
C ASN A 284 17.23 -18.30 -10.67
N GLY A 285 17.67 -17.34 -11.49
CA GLY A 285 18.94 -17.32 -12.20
C GLY A 285 20.19 -17.29 -11.31
N LYS A 286 21.36 -17.25 -11.97
CA LYS A 286 22.68 -17.23 -11.32
C LYS A 286 22.90 -15.92 -10.56
N LYS A 287 23.66 -15.99 -9.46
CA LYS A 287 23.93 -14.85 -8.56
C LYS A 287 24.48 -13.64 -9.30
N GLU A 288 25.46 -13.85 -10.17
CA GLU A 288 26.18 -12.79 -10.90
C GLU A 288 25.25 -12.08 -11.89
N GLU A 289 24.40 -12.84 -12.56
CA GLU A 289 23.42 -12.34 -13.52
C GLU A 289 22.29 -11.57 -12.80
N LEU A 290 21.74 -12.12 -11.71
CA LEU A 290 20.77 -11.42 -10.87
C LEU A 290 21.34 -10.11 -10.29
N CYS A 291 22.59 -10.11 -9.82
CA CYS A 291 23.30 -8.91 -9.42
C CYS A 291 23.38 -7.89 -10.57
N SER A 292 23.76 -8.32 -11.78
CA SER A 292 23.85 -7.46 -12.97
C SER A 292 22.51 -6.84 -13.34
N GLN A 293 21.43 -7.63 -13.33
CA GLN A 293 20.07 -7.19 -13.63
C GLN A 293 19.59 -6.14 -12.60
N LEU A 294 19.71 -6.43 -11.30
CA LEU A 294 19.30 -5.49 -10.24
C LEU A 294 20.18 -4.23 -10.18
N LEU A 295 21.48 -4.33 -10.52
CA LEU A 295 22.35 -3.15 -10.62
C LEU A 295 21.88 -2.18 -11.70
N LYS A 296 21.42 -2.67 -12.86
CA LYS A 296 20.83 -1.81 -13.91
C LYS A 296 19.59 -1.06 -13.41
N LYS A 297 18.80 -1.68 -12.52
CA LYS A 297 17.59 -1.05 -11.94
C LYS A 297 17.90 0.05 -10.91
N LYS A 298 19.14 0.24 -10.45
CA LYS A 298 19.48 1.32 -9.50
C LYS A 298 19.22 2.74 -10.02
N GLY A 299 19.09 2.92 -11.34
CA GLY A 299 18.65 4.17 -11.96
C GLY A 299 17.15 4.30 -12.18
N SER A 300 16.34 3.27 -11.91
CA SER A 300 14.88 3.32 -12.07
C SER A 300 14.23 4.14 -10.95
N PRO A 301 13.24 5.00 -11.26
CA PRO A 301 12.41 5.66 -10.25
C PRO A 301 11.48 4.67 -9.51
N TYR A 302 11.52 3.37 -9.82
CA TYR A 302 10.78 2.32 -9.13
C TYR A 302 11.70 1.29 -8.45
N LEU A 303 12.96 1.65 -8.17
CA LEU A 303 13.94 0.79 -7.48
C LEU A 303 13.38 0.12 -6.21
N SER A 304 12.53 0.82 -5.45
CA SER A 304 11.87 0.27 -4.26
C SER A 304 11.06 -1.00 -4.55
N LEU A 305 10.36 -1.08 -5.70
CA LEU A 305 9.60 -2.28 -6.08
C LEU A 305 10.53 -3.48 -6.31
N TYR A 306 11.64 -3.30 -7.01
CA TYR A 306 12.61 -4.39 -7.22
C TYR A 306 13.26 -4.87 -5.91
N ILE A 307 13.45 -3.98 -4.92
CA ILE A 307 13.90 -4.37 -3.58
C ILE A 307 12.81 -5.18 -2.87
N LYS A 308 11.53 -4.76 -2.95
CA LYS A 308 10.40 -5.50 -2.37
C LYS A 308 10.15 -6.84 -3.05
N GLU A 309 10.31 -6.95 -4.38
CA GLU A 309 10.28 -8.21 -5.13
C GLU A 309 11.39 -9.15 -4.64
N LEU A 310 12.64 -8.66 -4.51
CA LEU A 310 13.74 -9.45 -3.94
C LEU A 310 13.43 -9.92 -2.50
N GLN A 311 12.88 -9.06 -1.65
CA GLN A 311 12.43 -9.44 -0.30
C GLN A 311 11.30 -10.49 -0.35
N ALA A 312 10.36 -10.40 -1.28
CA ALA A 312 9.29 -11.37 -1.46
C ALA A 312 9.82 -12.75 -1.88
N HIS A 313 10.77 -12.81 -2.82
CA HIS A 313 11.44 -14.06 -3.18
C HIS A 313 12.28 -14.64 -2.03
N ILE A 314 12.88 -13.80 -1.16
CA ILE A 314 13.53 -14.28 0.08
C ILE A 314 12.49 -14.89 1.04
N ARG A 315 11.34 -14.24 1.26
CA ARG A 315 10.25 -14.79 2.10
C ARG A 315 9.70 -16.11 1.55
N HIS A 316 9.54 -16.22 0.23
CA HIS A 316 9.07 -17.43 -0.43
C HIS A 316 10.08 -18.58 -0.29
N THR A 317 11.36 -18.36 -0.65
CA THR A 317 12.42 -19.39 -0.56
C THR A 317 12.59 -19.92 0.87
N GLN A 318 12.47 -19.05 1.88
CA GLN A 318 12.40 -19.44 3.29
C GLN A 318 11.24 -20.37 3.61
N LYS A 319 10.04 -20.07 3.11
CA LYS A 319 8.83 -20.84 3.40
C LYS A 319 8.80 -22.20 2.71
N VAL A 320 9.32 -22.30 1.48
CA VAL A 320 9.43 -23.59 0.76
C VAL A 320 10.67 -24.41 1.15
N GLY A 321 11.56 -23.87 1.97
CA GLY A 321 12.76 -24.55 2.47
C GLY A 321 13.92 -24.64 1.45
N ASP A 322 13.92 -23.80 0.41
CA ASP A 322 15.01 -23.74 -0.56
C ASP A 322 16.18 -22.92 -0.01
N GLN A 323 16.98 -23.56 0.84
CA GLN A 323 18.15 -22.98 1.48
C GLN A 323 19.20 -22.47 0.48
N VAL A 324 19.28 -23.06 -0.71
CA VAL A 324 20.29 -22.69 -1.74
C VAL A 324 19.91 -21.36 -2.37
N ASN A 325 18.66 -21.21 -2.82
CA ASN A 325 18.19 -19.93 -3.33
C ASN A 325 18.02 -18.89 -2.22
N GLU A 326 17.61 -19.26 -1.00
CA GLU A 326 17.56 -18.34 0.14
C GLU A 326 18.92 -17.68 0.39
N LEU A 327 19.99 -18.47 0.52
CA LEU A 327 21.35 -17.96 0.74
C LEU A 327 21.81 -17.06 -0.41
N LYS A 328 21.54 -17.48 -1.67
CA LYS A 328 21.83 -16.68 -2.88
C LYS A 328 21.16 -15.31 -2.81
N LEU A 329 19.84 -15.26 -2.57
CA LEU A 329 19.06 -14.03 -2.58
C LEU A 329 19.41 -13.11 -1.41
N LYS A 330 19.65 -13.66 -0.21
CA LYS A 330 20.11 -12.91 0.97
C LYS A 330 21.48 -12.24 0.75
N ASP A 331 22.39 -12.94 0.09
CA ASP A 331 23.73 -12.44 -0.24
C ASP A 331 23.64 -11.30 -1.28
N VAL A 332 22.86 -11.48 -2.36
CA VAL A 332 22.55 -10.41 -3.34
C VAL A 332 21.94 -9.18 -2.66
N TYR A 333 20.95 -9.37 -1.79
CA TYR A 333 20.32 -8.28 -1.03
C TYR A 333 21.34 -7.51 -0.17
N SER A 334 22.17 -8.23 0.57
CA SER A 334 23.19 -7.65 1.46
C SER A 334 24.28 -6.88 0.69
N ILE A 335 24.67 -7.36 -0.50
CA ILE A 335 25.64 -6.68 -1.37
C ILE A 335 25.04 -5.40 -1.97
N LEU A 336 23.81 -5.46 -2.48
CA LEU A 336 23.24 -4.37 -3.27
C LEU A 336 22.56 -3.30 -2.42
N PHE A 337 21.99 -3.68 -1.27
CA PHE A 337 21.13 -2.85 -0.43
C PHE A 337 21.52 -2.92 1.07
N PRO A 338 22.80 -2.67 1.44
CA PRO A 338 23.31 -2.85 2.80
C PRO A 338 22.69 -1.91 3.85
N TYR A 339 21.87 -0.94 3.43
CA TYR A 339 21.20 0.04 4.29
C TYR A 339 19.67 -0.14 4.35
N SER A 340 19.10 -1.10 3.61
CA SER A 340 17.68 -1.46 3.65
C SER A 340 17.33 -2.26 4.92
N LEU A 341 16.04 -2.58 5.11
CA LEU A 341 15.57 -3.34 6.28
C LEU A 341 16.37 -4.66 6.45
N SER A 342 16.79 -4.94 7.68
CA SER A 342 17.55 -6.16 7.99
C SER A 342 16.74 -7.43 7.76
N LEU A 343 17.38 -8.45 7.20
CA LEU A 343 16.78 -9.74 6.82
C LEU A 343 15.99 -10.41 7.96
N ASP A 344 16.42 -10.23 9.21
CA ASP A 344 15.78 -10.79 10.42
C ASP A 344 14.39 -10.19 10.72
N TYR A 345 14.00 -9.14 10.00
CA TYR A 345 12.76 -8.38 10.22
C TYR A 345 11.82 -8.40 9.01
N LEU A 346 12.20 -9.02 7.88
CA LEU A 346 11.36 -9.08 6.65
C LEU A 346 10.00 -9.78 6.83
N SER A 347 9.87 -10.64 7.83
CA SER A 347 8.64 -11.38 8.17
C SER A 347 8.02 -10.96 9.51
N LYS A 348 8.65 -10.01 10.21
CA LYS A 348 8.18 -9.50 11.51
C LYS A 348 7.26 -8.31 11.29
N ALA A 349 6.11 -8.30 11.95
CA ALA A 349 5.31 -7.09 12.10
C ALA A 349 6.00 -6.09 13.06
N PRO A 350 6.09 -4.79 12.74
CA PRO A 350 6.62 -3.79 13.67
C PRO A 350 5.71 -3.62 14.90
N LEU A 351 6.27 -3.05 15.97
CA LEU A 351 5.51 -2.52 17.10
C LEU A 351 4.81 -1.20 16.71
N SER A 352 5.50 -0.35 15.97
CA SER A 352 4.97 0.86 15.33
C SER A 352 5.87 1.26 14.16
N ALA A 353 5.32 1.94 13.17
CA ALA A 353 6.04 2.42 12.00
C ALA A 353 5.44 3.73 11.47
N ILE A 354 6.27 4.76 11.32
CA ILE A 354 6.01 5.88 10.41
C ILE A 354 6.97 5.69 9.28
N HIS A 355 6.48 5.49 8.07
CA HIS A 355 7.37 5.16 6.98
C HIS A 355 6.89 5.67 5.64
N TYR A 356 7.89 5.92 4.79
CA TYR A 356 7.78 6.64 3.53
C TYR A 356 7.19 8.04 3.71
N VAL A 357 7.91 8.83 4.48
CA VAL A 357 7.54 10.19 4.88
C VAL A 357 7.62 11.17 3.69
N SER A 358 6.62 12.06 3.57
CA SER A 358 6.57 13.12 2.56
C SER A 358 7.38 14.38 2.97
N ASP A 359 7.23 15.54 2.30
CA ASP A 359 7.93 16.80 2.58
C ASP A 359 7.06 17.62 3.50
N ARG A 360 7.67 18.28 4.49
CA ARG A 360 6.95 19.11 5.46
C ARG A 360 5.86 18.28 6.17
N MET A 361 6.08 16.97 6.25
CA MET A 361 5.21 16.04 6.95
C MET A 361 5.58 16.11 8.42
N SER A 362 4.57 16.26 9.27
CA SER A 362 4.71 15.99 10.70
C SER A 362 3.77 14.84 11.01
N ALA A 363 4.35 13.68 11.27
CA ALA A 363 3.65 12.42 11.44
C ALA A 363 3.88 11.87 12.84
N SER A 364 2.83 11.28 13.41
CA SER A 364 2.90 10.52 14.65
C SER A 364 2.33 9.10 14.44
N ARG A 365 2.70 8.15 15.29
CA ARG A 365 1.94 6.91 15.52
C ARG A 365 2.03 6.49 16.98
N TYR A 366 0.92 6.04 17.52
CA TYR A 366 0.86 5.44 18.84
C TYR A 366 1.43 4.00 18.91
N PHE A 367 1.95 3.59 20.07
CA PHE A 367 2.09 2.18 20.49
C PHE A 367 2.12 2.00 22.02
N THR A 368 1.69 0.83 22.51
CA THR A 368 1.75 0.44 23.93
C THR A 368 2.79 -0.66 24.15
N LEU A 369 3.47 -0.62 25.30
CA LEU A 369 4.25 -1.73 25.86
C LEU A 369 3.66 -2.17 27.21
N ASP A 370 3.29 -3.45 27.30
CA ASP A 370 2.74 -4.10 28.51
C ASP A 370 3.79 -4.29 29.62
N LYS A 371 5.06 -4.35 29.22
CA LYS A 371 6.22 -4.56 30.09
C LYS A 371 7.48 -3.96 29.49
N GLU A 372 8.52 -3.86 30.31
CA GLU A 372 9.86 -3.53 29.84
C GLU A 372 10.26 -4.44 28.66
N THR A 373 10.63 -3.82 27.54
CA THR A 373 10.82 -4.52 26.27
C THR A 373 12.08 -4.02 25.58
N SER A 374 12.95 -4.95 25.18
CA SER A 374 14.04 -4.63 24.26
C SER A 374 13.49 -4.45 22.84
N VAL A 375 13.85 -3.33 22.23
CA VAL A 375 13.41 -2.94 20.90
C VAL A 375 14.59 -2.68 19.97
N ALA A 376 14.42 -3.01 18.70
CA ALA A 376 15.29 -2.59 17.62
C ALA A 376 14.58 -1.48 16.84
N ILE A 377 15.17 -0.29 16.82
CA ILE A 377 14.67 0.89 16.13
C ILE A 377 15.49 1.04 14.85
N PHE A 378 14.81 1.04 13.70
CA PHE A 378 15.38 1.39 12.41
C PHE A 378 14.90 2.79 12.07
N SER A 379 15.80 3.72 11.76
CA SER A 379 15.43 5.07 11.38
C SER A 379 16.30 5.60 10.25
N SER A 380 15.69 6.28 9.29
CA SER A 380 16.36 7.02 8.24
C SER A 380 16.15 8.51 8.47
N ASN A 381 17.25 9.25 8.60
CA ASN A 381 17.27 10.68 8.95
C ASN A 381 18.19 11.42 7.97
N GLN A 382 17.93 12.70 7.65
CA GLN A 382 18.90 13.51 6.89
C GLN A 382 19.69 14.46 7.79
N CYS A 383 21.01 14.39 7.68
CA CYS A 383 21.93 15.34 8.31
C CYS A 383 22.41 16.39 7.29
N ARG A 384 22.19 17.67 7.59
CA ARG A 384 22.65 18.81 6.80
C ARG A 384 23.75 19.57 7.55
N LYS A 385 24.94 19.64 6.95
CA LYS A 385 26.02 20.50 7.44
C LYS A 385 25.73 21.95 7.02
N TYR A 386 25.70 22.86 7.98
CA TYR A 386 25.67 24.30 7.76
C TYR A 386 27.11 24.84 7.87
N MET A 387 27.65 25.34 6.77
CA MET A 387 28.92 26.05 6.76
C MET A 387 28.64 27.51 7.14
N SER A 388 29.23 28.05 8.21
CA SER A 388 29.04 29.48 8.49
C SER A 388 29.74 30.34 7.43
N LYS A 389 29.09 31.44 7.05
CA LYS A 389 29.67 32.45 6.15
C LYS A 389 30.71 33.32 6.86
N ASN A 390 30.76 33.33 8.20
CA ASN A 390 31.71 34.09 9.00
C ASN A 390 32.68 33.16 9.73
N LYS A 391 33.99 33.43 9.64
CA LYS A 391 35.07 32.68 10.31
C LYS A 391 35.06 32.73 11.86
N ILE A 392 34.00 33.26 12.47
CA ILE A 392 33.83 33.44 13.92
C ILE A 392 32.84 32.41 14.48
N GLU A 393 31.92 31.92 13.64
CA GLU A 393 31.00 30.84 14.00
C GLU A 393 31.56 29.51 13.51
N ASN A 394 31.41 28.46 14.34
CA ASN A 394 31.73 27.11 13.93
C ASN A 394 30.66 26.57 12.96
N ASP A 395 31.08 25.70 12.04
CA ASP A 395 30.15 24.87 11.27
C ASP A 395 29.22 24.09 12.22
N SER A 396 27.94 24.01 11.88
CA SER A 396 26.96 23.25 12.65
C SER A 396 26.36 22.10 11.84
N VAL A 397 25.86 21.09 12.53
CA VAL A 397 25.11 19.97 11.94
C VAL A 397 23.68 20.11 12.41
N ILE A 398 22.76 20.21 11.46
CA ILE A 398 21.32 20.21 11.71
C ILE A 398 20.77 18.89 11.15
N VAL A 399 19.94 18.21 11.92
CA VAL A 399 19.11 17.12 11.39
C VAL A 399 17.88 17.79 10.78
N ALA A 400 17.75 17.70 9.46
CA ALA A 400 16.61 18.23 8.71
C ALA A 400 15.39 17.35 8.97
N ASP A 401 15.54 16.06 8.70
CA ASP A 401 14.51 15.05 8.92
C ASP A 401 14.85 14.23 10.14
N LYS A 402 13.96 14.27 11.13
CA LYS A 402 14.20 13.78 12.49
C LYS A 402 13.05 12.90 12.92
N CYS A 403 13.37 11.83 13.62
CA CYS A 403 12.42 11.05 14.39
C CYS A 403 12.75 11.06 15.88
N TRP A 404 11.75 10.82 16.71
CA TRP A 404 11.92 10.60 18.14
C TRP A 404 10.78 9.74 18.70
N ILE A 405 10.94 9.28 19.95
CA ILE A 405 9.89 8.60 20.71
C ILE A 405 9.56 9.45 21.92
N GLU A 406 8.28 9.77 22.11
CA GLU A 406 7.73 10.47 23.28
C GLU A 406 6.97 9.48 24.17
N ASN A 407 7.10 9.60 25.49
CA ASN A 407 6.16 8.98 26.43
C ASN A 407 4.89 9.83 26.53
N VAL A 408 3.72 9.25 26.23
CA VAL A 408 2.44 9.98 26.13
C VAL A 408 2.05 10.66 27.45
N VAL A 409 2.41 10.08 28.59
CA VAL A 409 2.04 10.54 29.93
C VAL A 409 3.01 11.59 30.46
N THR A 410 4.32 11.36 30.36
CA THR A 410 5.32 12.31 30.90
C THR A 410 5.67 13.43 29.94
N LYS A 411 5.35 13.28 28.64
CA LYS A 411 5.76 14.18 27.55
C LYS A 411 7.28 14.30 27.38
N GLU A 412 8.01 13.31 27.89
CA GLU A 412 9.47 13.22 27.75
C GLU A 412 9.84 12.48 26.46
N MET A 413 10.84 13.02 25.76
CA MET A 413 11.50 12.33 24.65
C MET A 413 12.39 11.21 25.21
N VAL A 414 11.91 9.97 25.13
CA VAL A 414 12.62 8.79 25.65
C VAL A 414 13.69 8.25 24.71
N TRP A 415 13.64 8.62 23.43
CA TRP A 415 14.66 8.25 22.44
C TRP A 415 14.71 9.25 21.27
N SER A 416 15.92 9.49 20.76
CA SER A 416 16.18 10.15 19.46
C SER A 416 17.49 9.63 18.84
N PRO A 417 17.69 9.76 17.51
CA PRO A 417 18.93 9.39 16.84
C PRO A 417 20.15 10.14 17.39
N LYS A 418 21.31 9.48 17.42
CA LYS A 418 22.57 10.10 17.87
C LYS A 418 23.25 10.82 16.71
N ILE A 419 23.18 12.14 16.71
CA ILE A 419 23.78 13.00 15.67
C ILE A 419 25.31 12.82 15.68
N SER A 420 25.86 12.35 14.57
CA SER A 420 27.31 12.36 14.32
C SER A 420 27.82 13.78 14.13
N THR A 421 28.94 14.15 14.75
CA THR A 421 29.57 15.47 14.61
C THR A 421 30.27 15.68 13.25
N HIS A 422 30.39 14.63 12.44
CA HIS A 422 31.11 14.66 11.16
C HIS A 422 30.32 14.01 10.00
N PRO A 423 29.13 14.51 9.63
CA PRO A 423 28.48 14.09 8.40
C PRO A 423 29.23 14.66 7.19
N SER A 424 29.39 13.84 6.16
CA SER A 424 29.55 14.33 4.79
C SER A 424 28.30 15.14 4.39
N MET A 425 28.42 16.02 3.39
CA MET A 425 27.33 16.94 3.03
C MET A 425 26.04 16.18 2.65
N GLN A 426 24.93 16.51 3.33
CA GLN A 426 23.54 16.17 2.96
C GLN A 426 23.36 14.69 2.59
N VAL A 427 23.39 13.84 3.61
CA VAL A 427 23.24 12.39 3.48
C VAL A 427 22.04 11.90 4.26
N ILE A 428 21.19 11.11 3.59
CA ILE A 428 20.17 10.28 4.22
C ILE A 428 20.87 9.07 4.81
N ARG A 429 20.75 8.88 6.13
CA ARG A 429 21.41 7.81 6.87
C ARG A 429 20.37 6.91 7.51
N ALA A 430 20.31 5.66 7.06
CA ALA A 430 19.65 4.60 7.80
C ALA A 430 20.53 4.17 8.98
N GLU A 431 19.95 4.10 10.16
CA GLU A 431 20.56 3.68 11.41
C GLU A 431 19.72 2.57 12.04
N ARG A 432 20.41 1.64 12.74
CA ARG A 432 19.78 0.70 13.67
C ARG A 432 20.26 1.01 15.08
N CYS A 433 19.33 1.15 16.02
CA CYS A 433 19.59 1.31 17.44
C CYS A 433 18.83 0.24 18.22
N ASP A 434 19.55 -0.62 18.95
CA ASP A 434 18.94 -1.54 19.91
C ASP A 434 18.89 -0.82 21.28
N THR A 435 17.70 -0.75 21.90
CA THR A 435 17.50 -0.12 23.22
C THR A 435 16.48 -0.90 24.06
N ILE A 436 16.19 -0.42 25.27
CA ILE A 436 15.15 -0.94 26.16
C ILE A 436 14.18 0.20 26.46
N LEU A 437 12.87 -0.05 26.33
CA LEU A 437 11.82 0.87 26.72
C LEU A 437 11.02 0.27 27.90
N PRO A 438 10.69 1.06 28.93
CA PRO A 438 9.86 0.61 30.05
C PRO A 438 8.41 0.33 29.60
N PRO A 439 7.56 -0.30 30.45
CA PRO A 439 6.12 -0.39 30.20
C PRO A 439 5.53 1.01 30.06
N GLY A 440 4.61 1.22 29.13
CA GLY A 440 4.00 2.53 28.91
C GLY A 440 3.36 2.73 27.56
N ASN A 441 2.86 3.95 27.38
CA ASN A 441 2.16 4.43 26.19
C ASN A 441 3.08 5.43 25.49
N TYR A 442 3.30 5.25 24.19
CA TYR A 442 4.32 5.97 23.43
C TYR A 442 3.77 6.51 22.12
N LEU A 443 4.32 7.65 21.67
CA LEU A 443 4.21 8.13 20.31
C LEU A 443 5.59 8.02 19.66
N ILE A 444 5.67 7.38 18.49
CA ILE A 444 6.74 7.69 17.54
C ILE A 444 6.35 8.96 16.79
N HIS A 445 7.36 9.79 16.51
CA HIS A 445 7.20 10.99 15.70
C HIS A 445 8.22 10.99 14.57
N TYR A 446 7.84 11.62 13.47
CA TYR A 446 8.74 11.95 12.37
C TYR A 446 8.35 13.32 11.81
N ASP A 447 9.29 14.26 11.81
CA ASP A 447 9.18 15.51 11.03
C ASP A 447 10.17 15.43 9.87
N SER A 448 9.70 15.75 8.66
CA SER A 448 10.55 16.07 7.52
C SER A 448 10.56 17.57 7.24
N ASP A 449 11.67 18.09 6.72
CA ASP A 449 11.67 19.43 6.12
C ASP A 449 11.14 19.36 4.66
N GLY A 450 11.27 20.42 3.86
CA GLY A 450 10.94 20.34 2.45
C GLY A 450 12.23 20.22 1.65
N LYS A 451 12.36 19.15 0.84
CA LYS A 451 13.46 18.75 -0.09
C LYS A 451 13.93 17.29 0.09
N HIS A 452 13.03 16.45 0.60
CA HIS A 452 13.12 15.00 0.76
C HIS A 452 12.03 14.29 -0.05
N SER A 453 11.34 15.06 -0.88
CA SER A 453 10.58 14.65 -2.04
C SER A 453 11.43 14.45 -3.28
N PHE A 454 10.83 13.64 -4.14
CA PHE A 454 10.84 13.82 -5.57
C PHE A 454 10.92 15.29 -6.06
N GLU A 455 10.14 16.24 -5.53
CA GLU A 455 10.09 17.63 -6.02
C GLU A 455 11.42 18.36 -5.89
N SER A 456 12.29 17.98 -4.94
CA SER A 456 13.61 18.60 -4.81
C SER A 456 14.61 17.83 -3.92
N TRP A 457 14.84 16.53 -4.14
CA TRP A 457 15.94 15.82 -3.45
C TRP A 457 17.26 16.60 -3.56
N LEU A 458 17.88 16.87 -2.42
CA LEU A 458 19.20 17.51 -2.35
C LEU A 458 20.37 16.56 -2.67
N SER A 459 20.11 15.26 -2.77
CA SER A 459 21.08 14.19 -3.02
C SER A 459 20.47 13.10 -3.92
N SER A 460 21.22 12.05 -4.26
CA SER A 460 20.61 10.83 -4.80
C SER A 460 19.54 10.30 -3.83
N ALA A 461 18.44 9.78 -4.38
CA ALA A 461 17.43 9.06 -3.59
C ALA A 461 18.09 7.90 -2.81
N PRO A 462 17.64 7.60 -1.59
CA PRO A 462 18.32 6.64 -0.74
C PRO A 462 18.12 5.21 -1.26
N LEU A 463 19.17 4.39 -1.23
CA LEU A 463 19.13 2.97 -1.59
C LEU A 463 18.51 2.09 -0.48
N ILE A 464 17.45 2.60 0.14
CA ILE A 464 16.73 1.97 1.25
C ILE A 464 15.27 1.80 0.84
N ASP A 465 14.67 0.67 1.18
CA ASP A 465 13.27 0.39 0.88
C ASP A 465 12.29 1.06 1.85
N ASP A 466 12.77 1.98 2.69
CA ASP A 466 12.06 2.46 3.88
C ASP A 466 12.62 3.80 4.40
N TYR A 467 11.92 4.90 4.13
CA TYR A 467 12.32 6.25 4.59
C TYR A 467 11.41 6.71 5.74
N GLY A 468 11.88 6.67 6.99
CA GLY A 468 11.04 6.88 8.17
C GLY A 468 11.65 6.30 9.45
N ILE A 469 10.80 5.81 10.36
CA ILE A 469 11.14 5.07 11.57
C ILE A 469 10.26 3.82 11.71
N ARG A 470 10.88 2.66 11.92
CA ARG A 470 10.21 1.40 12.31
C ARG A 470 10.78 0.89 13.63
N ILE A 471 9.90 0.48 14.54
CA ILE A 471 10.28 -0.14 15.81
C ILE A 471 9.85 -1.60 15.79
N TYR A 472 10.75 -2.50 16.15
CA TYR A 472 10.46 -3.92 16.31
C TYR A 472 10.78 -4.39 17.72
N LYS A 473 10.04 -5.41 18.18
CA LYS A 473 10.44 -6.20 19.34
C LYS A 473 11.62 -7.08 18.96
N LYS A 474 12.65 -7.11 19.80
CA LYS A 474 13.85 -7.92 19.57
C LYS A 474 13.60 -9.39 19.86
#